data_AF-A0A3A8WLY4-F1
#
_entry.id   AF-A0A3A8WLY4-F1
#
_cell.length_a   1.000
_cell.length_b   1.000
_cell.length_c   1.000
_cell.angle_alpha   90.00
_cell.angle_beta   90.00
_cell.angle_gamma   90.00
#
_symmetry.space_group_name_H-M   'P 1'
#
loop_
_entity.id
_entity.type
_entity.pdbx_description
1 polymer ?
#
loop_
_entity_poly.entity_id
_entity_poly.type
_entity_poly.pdbx_seq_one_letter_code
_entity_poly.pdbx_strand_id
1 'polypeptide(L)'
;MSEIVTIENTEMEIREYNGQRVVTFKEIDLVHHRPNGTASRNFKKNRKYFVENEDYFILTREKANGRNSSIGGLILVTESGYLMIVKSFKDDLSWQVQRQLVNSYFRQQQPVVEQKKPQLTAEEIVDWKLSVMVA
;
A
#
# COMPACT_ATOMS: atom_id res chain seq x y z
N MET A 1 12.80 0.12 -15.47
CA MET A 1 11.82 -0.98 -15.57
C MET A 1 11.35 -1.25 -14.17
N SER A 2 10.07 -1.07 -13.88
CA SER A 2 9.46 -1.52 -12.63
C SER A 2 9.45 -3.05 -12.62
N GLU A 3 9.82 -3.64 -11.49
CA GLU A 3 9.66 -5.08 -11.29
C GLU A 3 8.16 -5.37 -11.09
N ILE A 4 7.66 -6.43 -11.70
CA ILE A 4 6.23 -6.79 -11.67
C ILE A 4 6.11 -8.17 -11.03
N VAL A 5 5.11 -8.33 -10.16
CA VAL A 5 4.68 -9.64 -9.66
C VAL A 5 3.27 -9.92 -10.14
N THR A 6 2.95 -11.18 -10.40
CA THR A 6 1.57 -11.60 -10.66
C THR A 6 0.96 -12.18 -9.38
N ILE A 7 -0.14 -11.60 -8.91
CA ILE A 7 -0.96 -12.11 -7.80
C ILE A 7 -2.36 -12.36 -8.35
N GLU A 8 -2.84 -13.61 -8.28
CA GLU A 8 -4.17 -13.99 -8.78
C GLU A 8 -4.50 -13.34 -10.14
N ASN A 9 -3.67 -13.62 -11.15
CA ASN A 9 -3.82 -13.10 -12.52
C ASN A 9 -3.77 -11.57 -12.67
N THR A 10 -3.47 -10.84 -11.59
CA THR A 10 -3.27 -9.39 -11.60
C THR A 10 -1.80 -9.08 -11.56
N GLU A 11 -1.33 -8.29 -12.52
CA GLU A 11 0.01 -7.72 -12.50
C GLU A 11 0.07 -6.56 -11.51
N MET A 12 0.99 -6.65 -10.55
CA MET A 12 1.24 -5.64 -9.55
C MET A 12 2.66 -5.12 -9.68
N GLU A 13 2.78 -3.80 -9.69
CA GLU A 13 4.07 -3.15 -9.59
C GLU A 13 4.65 -3.34 -8.20
N ILE A 14 5.93 -3.67 -8.19
CA ILE A 14 6.70 -3.72 -6.97
C ILE A 14 7.00 -2.30 -6.49
N ARG A 15 6.59 -2.03 -5.25
CA ARG A 15 6.70 -0.73 -4.60
C ARG A 15 7.39 -0.88 -3.26
N GLU A 16 8.39 -0.04 -3.04
CA GLU A 16 9.09 0.07 -1.77
C GLU A 16 9.00 1.48 -1.24
N TYR A 17 8.80 1.58 0.07
CA TYR A 17 8.92 2.83 0.81
C TYR A 17 9.61 2.56 2.13
N ASN A 18 10.63 3.36 2.45
CA ASN A 18 11.42 3.21 3.68
C ASN A 18 11.99 1.79 3.86
N GLY A 19 12.45 1.16 2.77
CA GLY A 19 12.99 -0.20 2.77
C GLY A 19 11.95 -1.31 3.00
N GLN A 20 10.65 -0.99 2.94
CA GLN A 20 9.56 -1.94 3.10
C GLN A 20 8.70 -2.01 1.84
N ARG A 21 8.25 -3.23 1.50
CA ARG A 21 7.26 -3.43 0.43
C ARG A 21 5.91 -2.87 0.86
N VAL A 22 5.27 -2.12 -0.03
CA VAL A 22 4.01 -1.42 0.27
C VAL A 22 3.00 -1.55 -0.85
N VAL A 23 1.73 -1.61 -0.48
CA VAL A 23 0.60 -1.68 -1.43
C VAL A 23 -0.39 -0.56 -1.17
N THR A 24 -1.21 -0.25 -2.16
CA THR A 24 -2.28 0.75 -2.05
C THR A 24 -3.64 0.07 -1.83
N PHE A 25 -4.63 0.81 -1.33
CA PHE A 25 -5.97 0.24 -1.15
C PHE A 25 -6.58 -0.25 -2.47
N LYS A 26 -6.28 0.40 -3.58
CA LYS A 26 -6.81 0.02 -4.89
C LYS A 26 -6.23 -1.31 -5.34
N GLU A 27 -4.92 -1.52 -5.16
CA GLU A 27 -4.29 -2.81 -5.46
C GLU A 27 -4.84 -3.92 -4.58
N ILE A 28 -5.07 -3.65 -3.28
CA ILE A 28 -5.73 -4.61 -2.39
C ILE A 28 -7.12 -4.97 -2.92
N ASP A 29 -7.94 -3.99 -3.28
CA ASP A 29 -9.27 -4.25 -3.81
C ASP A 29 -9.22 -5.04 -5.13
N LEU A 30 -8.29 -4.69 -6.01
CA LEU A 30 -8.10 -5.33 -7.31
C LEU A 30 -7.76 -6.83 -7.16
N VAL A 31 -6.72 -7.17 -6.40
CA VAL A 31 -6.28 -8.57 -6.25
C VAL A 31 -7.25 -9.43 -5.44
N HIS A 32 -8.17 -8.83 -4.69
CA HIS A 32 -9.24 -9.56 -3.98
C HIS A 32 -10.58 -9.51 -4.70
N HIS A 33 -10.62 -8.99 -5.94
CA HIS A 33 -11.85 -8.80 -6.71
C HIS A 33 -12.95 -8.07 -5.94
N ARG A 34 -12.57 -7.06 -5.16
CA ARG A 34 -13.50 -6.22 -4.38
C ARG A 34 -13.84 -4.93 -5.12
N PRO A 35 -15.06 -4.39 -4.90
CA PRO A 35 -15.37 -3.05 -5.37
C PRO A 35 -14.37 -2.04 -4.83
N ASN A 36 -13.88 -1.16 -5.70
CA ASN A 36 -12.94 -0.10 -5.35
C ASN A 36 -13.44 0.70 -4.13
N GLY A 37 -12.55 0.89 -3.15
CA GLY A 37 -12.80 1.56 -1.89
C GLY A 37 -13.17 0.62 -0.75
N THR A 38 -13.20 -0.70 -0.97
CA THR A 38 -13.52 -1.68 0.08
C THR A 38 -12.43 -1.75 1.14
N ALA A 39 -11.16 -1.86 0.75
CA ALA A 39 -10.02 -1.83 1.63
C ALA A 39 -9.94 -0.50 2.40
N SER A 40 -10.13 0.64 1.71
CA SER A 40 -10.10 1.96 2.35
C SER A 40 -11.22 2.15 3.37
N ARG A 41 -12.44 1.68 3.07
CA ARG A 41 -13.57 1.70 4.02
C ARG A 41 -13.25 0.86 5.25
N ASN A 42 -12.69 -0.33 5.08
CA ASN A 42 -12.33 -1.22 6.18
C ASN A 42 -11.20 -0.64 7.04
N PHE A 43 -10.19 -0.04 6.42
CA PHE A 43 -9.15 0.71 7.11
C PHE A 43 -9.75 1.85 7.95
N LYS A 44 -10.61 2.69 7.37
CA LYS A 44 -11.25 3.82 8.09
C LYS A 44 -12.10 3.33 9.27
N LYS A 45 -12.91 2.29 9.07
CA LYS A 45 -13.76 1.70 10.11
C LYS A 45 -12.94 1.16 11.28
N ASN A 46 -11.77 0.62 11.01
CA ASN A 46 -10.91 -0.03 12.00
C ASN A 46 -9.68 0.81 12.38
N ARG A 47 -9.63 2.09 12.00
CA ARG A 47 -8.44 2.96 12.10
C ARG A 47 -7.78 2.95 13.47
N LYS A 48 -8.57 2.82 14.55
CA LYS A 48 -8.09 2.77 15.94
C LYS A 48 -7.13 1.62 16.25
N TYR A 49 -7.06 0.60 15.40
CA TYR A 49 -6.17 -0.54 15.57
C TYR A 49 -4.89 -0.41 14.73
N PHE A 50 -4.81 0.55 13.81
CA PHE A 50 -3.66 0.72 12.92
C PHE A 50 -2.66 1.70 13.52
N VAL A 51 -1.37 1.39 13.36
CA VAL A 51 -0.26 2.22 13.81
C VAL A 51 0.44 2.85 12.60
N GLU A 52 0.60 4.17 12.64
CA GLU A 52 1.31 4.91 11.60
C GLU A 52 2.82 4.63 11.65
N ASN A 53 3.43 4.45 10.49
CA ASN A 53 4.82 4.01 10.29
C ASN A 53 5.11 2.54 10.65
N GLU A 54 4.08 1.77 11.02
CA GLU A 54 4.16 0.31 11.18
C GLU A 54 3.23 -0.38 10.18
N ASP A 55 1.93 -0.06 10.23
CA ASP A 55 0.92 -0.68 9.36
C ASP A 55 0.69 0.12 8.07
N TYR A 56 0.95 1.42 8.12
CA TYR A 56 0.76 2.30 6.97
C TYR A 56 1.61 3.57 7.06
N PHE A 57 1.89 4.16 5.91
CA PHE A 57 2.51 5.47 5.78
C PHE A 57 1.54 6.46 5.15
N ILE A 58 1.56 7.71 5.62
CA ILE A 58 0.85 8.82 4.97
C ILE A 58 1.86 9.63 4.18
N LEU A 59 1.75 9.58 2.84
CA LEU A 59 2.48 10.48 1.97
C LEU A 59 1.67 11.73 1.75
N THR A 60 1.98 12.76 2.53
CA THR A 60 1.51 14.12 2.26
C THR A 60 2.46 14.80 1.30
N ARG A 61 1.93 15.54 0.32
CA ARG A 61 2.75 16.46 -0.46
C ARG A 61 3.26 17.54 0.50
N GLU A 62 4.56 17.61 0.75
CA GLU A 62 5.13 18.80 1.39
C GLU A 62 4.81 19.99 0.50
N LYS A 63 4.00 20.92 1.02
CA LYS A 63 3.84 22.21 0.38
C LYS A 63 5.06 23.04 0.74
N ALA A 64 5.94 23.24 -0.23
CA ALA A 64 6.63 24.52 -0.35
C ALA A 64 5.58 25.62 -0.08
N ASN A 65 5.82 26.46 0.93
CA ASN A 65 4.99 27.62 1.35
C ASN A 65 4.09 27.47 2.61
N GLY A 66 4.40 26.58 3.56
CA GLY A 66 4.03 26.77 4.98
C GLY A 66 2.53 26.76 5.32
N ARG A 67 1.67 26.25 4.44
CA ARG A 67 0.26 25.96 4.74
C ARG A 67 0.03 24.46 4.68
N ASN A 68 -0.19 23.83 5.83
CA ASN A 68 -0.68 22.46 5.94
C ASN A 68 -2.08 22.40 5.33
N SER A 69 -2.19 22.23 4.01
CA SER A 69 -3.42 21.75 3.42
C SER A 69 -3.41 20.24 3.48
N SER A 70 -4.40 19.68 4.18
CA SER A 70 -4.80 18.28 4.21
C SER A 70 -5.29 17.82 2.82
N ILE A 71 -4.54 18.06 1.75
CA ILE A 71 -4.81 17.48 0.43
C ILE A 71 -4.54 15.99 0.61
N GLY A 72 -5.60 15.18 0.53
CA GLY A 72 -5.61 13.75 0.86
C GLY A 72 -4.28 13.06 0.59
N GLY A 73 -3.58 12.71 1.66
CA GLY A 73 -2.32 11.98 1.60
C GLY A 73 -2.55 10.63 0.94
N LEU A 74 -1.60 10.17 0.13
CA LEU A 74 -1.61 8.80 -0.36
C LEU A 74 -1.26 7.89 0.83
N ILE A 75 -2.12 6.91 1.09
CA ILE A 75 -1.85 5.91 2.14
C ILE A 75 -1.19 4.71 1.47
N LEU A 76 0.02 4.41 1.93
CA LEU A 76 0.75 3.20 1.59
C LEU A 76 0.61 2.21 2.73
N VAL A 77 0.29 0.96 2.43
CA VAL A 77 -0.01 -0.07 3.41
C VAL A 77 1.12 -1.09 3.41
N THR A 78 1.68 -1.37 4.58
CA THR A 78 2.74 -2.37 4.76
C THR A 78 2.15 -3.78 4.80
N GLU A 79 2.99 -4.80 4.94
CA GLU A 79 2.52 -6.18 5.15
C GLU A 79 1.56 -6.30 6.35
N SER A 80 1.93 -5.73 7.50
CA SER A 80 1.09 -5.83 8.71
C SER A 80 -0.25 -5.13 8.52
N GLY A 81 -0.25 -3.92 7.95
CA GLY A 81 -1.49 -3.21 7.66
C GLY A 81 -2.38 -3.92 6.65
N TYR A 82 -1.77 -4.55 5.64
CA TYR A 82 -2.50 -5.39 4.68
C TYR A 82 -3.22 -6.53 5.40
N LEU A 83 -2.51 -7.26 6.26
CA LEU A 83 -3.07 -8.35 7.07
C LEU A 83 -4.23 -7.87 7.96
N MET A 84 -4.12 -6.67 8.53
CA MET A 84 -5.19 -6.07 9.33
C MET A 84 -6.45 -5.75 8.52
N ILE A 85 -6.29 -5.32 7.26
CA ILE A 85 -7.42 -5.05 6.36
C ILE A 85 -8.12 -6.36 5.97
N VAL A 86 -7.34 -7.34 5.50
CA VAL A 86 -7.88 -8.60 4.98
C VAL A 86 -8.43 -9.53 6.06
N LYS A 87 -8.13 -9.28 7.34
CA LYS A 87 -8.79 -9.96 8.48
C LYS A 87 -10.33 -9.89 8.43
N SER A 88 -10.87 -8.91 7.72
CA SER A 88 -12.31 -8.74 7.50
C SER A 88 -12.86 -9.45 6.25
N PHE A 89 -11.99 -9.96 5.37
CA PHE A 89 -12.37 -10.74 4.21
C PHE A 89 -12.45 -12.21 4.62
N LYS A 90 -13.58 -12.87 4.32
CA LYS A 90 -13.90 -14.21 4.88
C LYS A 90 -14.19 -15.26 3.81
N ASP A 91 -13.74 -15.02 2.58
CA ASP A 91 -13.97 -15.87 1.42
C ASP A 91 -12.69 -16.61 0.98
N ASP A 92 -12.86 -17.73 0.28
CA ASP A 92 -11.76 -18.62 -0.14
C ASP A 92 -10.73 -17.91 -1.01
N LEU A 93 -11.17 -16.98 -1.86
CA LEU A 93 -10.28 -16.16 -2.69
C LEU A 93 -9.30 -15.36 -1.82
N SER A 94 -9.79 -14.75 -0.74
CA SER A 94 -8.95 -13.95 0.14
C SER A 94 -7.88 -14.78 0.84
N TRP A 95 -8.16 -16.04 1.18
CA TRP A 95 -7.15 -16.96 1.73
C TRP A 95 -6.04 -17.26 0.72
N GLN A 96 -6.40 -17.48 -0.55
CA GLN A 96 -5.44 -17.74 -1.61
C GLN A 96 -4.57 -16.51 -1.89
N VAL A 97 -5.21 -15.35 -2.08
CA VAL A 97 -4.54 -14.08 -2.41
C VAL A 97 -3.61 -13.67 -1.28
N GLN A 98 -4.07 -13.75 -0.02
CA GLN A 98 -3.22 -13.47 1.14
C GLN A 98 -1.96 -14.33 1.14
N ARG A 99 -2.08 -15.64 0.89
CA ARG A 99 -0.93 -16.54 0.87
C ARG A 99 0.03 -16.23 -0.28
N GLN A 100 -0.49 -15.92 -1.47
CA GLN A 100 0.34 -15.54 -2.60
C GLN A 100 1.09 -14.24 -2.31
N LEU A 101 0.37 -13.19 -1.93
CA LEU A 101 0.92 -11.85 -1.76
C LEU A 101 1.94 -11.79 -0.61
N VAL A 102 1.69 -12.48 0.51
CA VAL A 102 2.71 -12.63 1.57
C VAL A 102 3.97 -13.33 1.05
N ASN A 103 3.83 -14.45 0.33
CA ASN A 103 5.00 -15.26 -0.06
C ASN A 103 5.79 -14.69 -1.24
N SER A 104 5.14 -14.07 -2.22
CA SER A 104 5.79 -13.61 -3.45
C SER A 104 6.12 -12.12 -3.44
N TYR A 105 5.36 -11.29 -2.72
CA TYR A 105 5.55 -9.84 -2.69
C TYR A 105 6.25 -9.37 -1.40
N PHE A 106 5.64 -9.62 -0.23
CA PHE A 106 6.14 -9.08 1.04
C PHE A 106 7.37 -9.81 1.57
N ARG A 107 7.43 -11.14 1.45
CA ARG A 107 8.55 -11.94 1.98
C ARG A 107 9.89 -11.71 1.28
N GLN A 108 9.86 -11.16 0.06
CA GLN A 108 11.09 -10.84 -0.70
C GLN A 108 11.78 -9.55 -0.23
N GLN A 109 11.34 -8.95 0.88
CA GLN A 109 12.04 -7.86 1.54
C GLN A 109 13.44 -8.32 1.98
N GLN A 110 14.49 -7.69 1.44
CA GLN A 110 15.84 -7.83 1.96
C GLN A 110 15.92 -7.22 3.37
N PRO A 111 16.78 -7.74 4.27
CA PRO A 111 16.92 -7.18 5.61
C PRO A 111 17.28 -5.69 5.53
N VAL A 112 16.55 -4.88 6.29
CA VAL A 112 16.68 -3.43 6.36
C VAL A 112 18.12 -3.06 6.72
N VAL A 113 18.91 -2.67 5.73
CA VAL A 113 20.09 -1.85 5.96
C VAL A 113 19.53 -0.48 6.36
N GLU A 114 20.00 0.06 7.47
CA GLU A 114 19.58 1.35 8.04
C GLU A 114 19.81 2.49 7.02
N GLN A 115 18.87 2.69 6.10
CA GLN A 115 18.91 3.75 5.11
C GLN A 115 18.06 4.92 5.62
N LYS A 116 18.68 6.11 5.64
CA LYS A 116 18.01 7.38 5.94
C LYS A 116 16.68 7.48 5.19
N LYS A 117 15.62 7.94 5.87
CA LYS A 117 14.29 8.26 5.30
C LYS A 117 14.43 8.82 3.87
N PRO A 118 14.06 8.07 2.83
CA PRO A 118 13.94 8.63 1.50
C PRO A 118 12.70 9.53 1.53
N GLN A 119 12.88 10.85 1.45
CA GLN A 119 11.77 11.73 1.12
C GLN A 119 11.47 11.56 -0.37
N LEU A 120 10.32 10.94 -0.68
CA LEU A 120 9.77 10.95 -2.03
C LEU A 120 9.55 12.41 -2.46
N THR A 121 9.99 12.74 -3.67
CA THR A 121 9.76 14.05 -4.27
C THR A 121 8.27 14.23 -4.58
N ALA A 122 7.84 15.50 -4.73
CA ALA A 122 6.46 15.79 -5.09
C ALA A 122 6.05 15.19 -6.46
N GLU A 123 7.00 15.01 -7.36
CA GLU A 123 6.79 14.41 -8.69
C GLU A 123 6.56 12.90 -8.56
N GLU A 124 7.35 12.20 -7.75
CA GLU A 124 7.16 10.76 -7.47
C GLU A 124 5.83 10.50 -6.75
N ILE A 125 5.43 11.36 -5.80
CA ILE A 125 4.12 11.22 -5.14
C ILE A 125 2.97 11.40 -6.15
N VAL A 126 3.13 12.31 -7.12
CA VAL A 126 2.14 12.53 -8.19
C VAL A 126 2.11 11.34 -9.14
N ASP A 127 3.26 10.81 -9.52
CA ASP A 127 3.38 9.61 -10.36
C ASP A 127 2.68 8.41 -9.71
N TRP A 128 2.94 8.16 -8.43
CA TRP A 128 2.27 7.10 -7.69
C TRP A 128 0.76 7.31 -7.63
N LYS A 129 0.29 8.55 -7.46
CA LYS A 129 -1.14 8.87 -7.52
C LYS A 129 -1.73 8.63 -8.90
N LEU A 130 -1.01 8.96 -9.97
CA LEU A 130 -1.45 8.77 -11.35
C LEU A 130 -1.50 7.28 -11.71
N SER A 131 -0.47 6.50 -11.37
CA SER A 131 -0.46 5.04 -11.55
C SER A 131 -1.63 4.39 -10.80
N VAL A 132 -1.91 4.82 -9.57
CA VAL A 132 -3.09 4.38 -8.82
C VAL A 132 -4.41 4.83 -9.47
N MET A 133 -4.46 5.88 -10.28
CA MET A 133 -5.70 6.32 -10.94
C MET A 133 -5.98 5.59 -12.26
N VAL A 134 -4.95 5.10 -12.95
CA VAL A 134 -5.05 4.64 -14.36
C VAL A 134 -5.17 3.11 -14.52
N ALA A 135 -4.76 2.30 -13.55
CA ALA A 135 -4.96 0.82 -13.54
C ALA A 135 -6.37 0.40 -13.09
#